data_AF-A0A7L2BWR2-F1
#
_entry.id   AF-A0A7L2BWR2-F1
#
_cell.length_a   1.000
_cell.length_b   1.000
_cell.length_c   1.000
_cell.angle_alpha   90.00
_cell.angle_beta   90.00
_cell.angle_gamma   90.00
#
_symmetry.space_group_name_H-M   'P 1'
#
loop_
_entity.id
_entity.type
_entity.pdbx_description
1 polymer ?
#
loop_
_entity_poly.entity_id
_entity_poly.type
_entity_poly.pdbx_seq_one_letter_code
_entity_poly.pdbx_strand_id
1 'polypeptide(L)'
;QGSQKRSNSTPETPRPKRVPSSRSPYGLFSPGSFSPSVTPSQKYSSRGGRGEVVASFGSAPGPAWSGGGGGSARIFGGAERSLCKPYKFMFQKALDVREVLAERVEELGEVLRRHHGLEGFSSISLPAQEPVTVLGQIGCDGNGKLNASSVLLVGDREHSGGAQVPLDLSELPEYSLFPGQV
;
A
#
# COMPACT_ATOMS: atom_id res chain seq x y z
N GLN A 1 35.64 -13.43 -13.82
CA GLN A 1 35.65 -11.96 -14.06
C GLN A 1 34.20 -11.52 -14.13
N GLY A 2 33.80 -10.61 -13.24
CA GLY A 2 32.39 -10.36 -12.89
C GLY A 2 31.63 -9.46 -13.86
N SER A 3 30.31 -9.66 -13.90
CA SER A 3 29.33 -8.88 -14.65
C SER A 3 29.21 -7.47 -14.07
N GLN A 4 29.56 -6.45 -14.85
CA GLN A 4 29.41 -5.05 -14.45
C GLN A 4 27.95 -4.60 -14.57
N LYS A 5 27.34 -4.36 -13.41
CA LYS A 5 26.02 -3.72 -13.23
C LYS A 5 26.10 -2.28 -13.77
N ARG A 6 25.29 -1.90 -14.77
CA ARG A 6 25.16 -0.50 -15.21
C ARG A 6 24.66 0.36 -14.04
N SER A 7 25.29 1.50 -13.84
CA SER A 7 24.87 2.51 -12.86
C SER A 7 23.50 3.08 -13.22
N ASN A 8 22.61 3.15 -12.24
CA ASN A 8 21.37 3.92 -12.35
C ASN A 8 21.73 5.41 -12.33
N SER A 9 22.05 5.99 -13.49
CA SER A 9 22.03 7.44 -13.66
C SER A 9 20.67 7.85 -14.21
N THR A 10 20.06 8.85 -13.56
CA THR A 10 18.92 9.62 -14.05
C THR A 10 19.08 9.91 -15.54
N PRO A 11 18.02 9.83 -16.38
CA PRO A 11 18.16 10.11 -17.81
C PRO A 11 18.64 11.56 -17.98
N GLU A 12 19.87 11.73 -18.44
CA GLU A 12 20.40 13.06 -18.73
C GLU A 12 19.50 13.72 -19.78
N THR A 13 18.97 14.89 -19.45
CA THR A 13 18.25 15.72 -20.40
C THR A 13 19.20 16.10 -21.54
N PRO A 14 18.82 15.86 -22.81
CA PRO A 14 19.69 16.19 -23.93
C PRO A 14 20.00 17.70 -23.92
N ARG A 15 21.29 18.05 -23.91
CA ARG A 15 21.75 19.44 -23.93
C ARG A 15 21.19 20.14 -25.18
N PRO A 16 20.51 21.29 -25.06
CA PRO A 16 19.96 21.99 -26.21
C PRO A 16 21.09 22.49 -27.13
N LYS A 17 21.02 22.17 -28.42
CA LYS A 17 22.01 22.54 -29.45
C LYS A 17 22.02 24.03 -29.82
N ARG A 18 21.24 24.88 -29.15
CA ARG A 18 21.25 26.33 -29.35
C ARG A 18 21.59 27.01 -28.02
N VAL A 19 22.88 27.25 -27.82
CA VAL A 19 23.36 28.19 -26.81
C VAL A 19 23.28 29.58 -27.44
N PRO A 20 22.46 30.52 -26.93
CA PRO A 20 22.58 31.91 -27.36
C PRO A 20 23.97 32.40 -26.90
N SER A 21 24.72 33.03 -27.80
CA SER A 21 26.01 33.63 -27.48
C SER A 21 25.82 34.83 -26.54
N SER A 22 25.64 34.57 -25.25
CA SER A 22 25.60 35.61 -24.22
C SER A 22 27.00 35.78 -23.64
N ARG A 23 27.51 37.03 -23.66
CA ARG A 23 28.81 37.41 -23.11
C ARG A 23 28.78 37.63 -21.58
N SER A 24 27.70 37.25 -20.88
CA SER A 24 27.57 37.41 -19.44
C SER A 24 27.37 36.05 -18.73
N PRO A 25 28.19 35.72 -17.72
CA PRO A 25 28.03 34.48 -16.93
C PRO A 25 26.70 34.43 -16.16
N TYR A 26 26.01 35.56 -15.99
CA TYR A 26 24.69 35.64 -15.33
C TYR A 26 23.51 35.34 -16.27
N GLY A 27 23.73 35.29 -17.59
CA GLY A 27 22.68 34.95 -18.57
C GLY A 27 22.30 33.46 -18.57
N LEU A 28 23.10 32.60 -17.94
CA LEU A 28 22.84 31.15 -17.82
C LEU A 28 21.84 30.80 -16.71
N PHE A 29 21.59 31.73 -15.77
CA PHE A 29 20.70 31.53 -14.62
C PHE A 29 19.46 32.44 -14.66
N SER A 30 19.15 33.05 -15.80
CA SER A 30 17.92 33.82 -15.94
C SER A 30 16.72 32.88 -16.13
N PRO A 31 15.51 33.21 -15.64
CA PRO A 31 14.33 32.37 -15.83
C PRO A 31 14.03 32.03 -17.31
N GLY A 32 14.42 32.90 -18.25
CA GLY A 32 14.32 32.68 -19.70
C GLY A 32 15.37 31.73 -20.31
N SER A 33 16.43 31.39 -19.57
CA SER A 33 17.46 30.40 -19.97
C SER A 33 16.94 28.96 -19.86
N PHE A 34 15.95 28.75 -18.98
CA PHE A 34 15.22 27.51 -18.82
C PHE A 34 13.94 27.56 -19.65
N SER A 35 14.06 27.39 -20.96
CA SER A 35 12.87 27.07 -21.76
C SER A 35 12.39 25.68 -21.32
N PRO A 36 11.14 25.51 -20.84
CA PRO A 36 10.64 24.19 -20.52
C PRO A 36 10.63 23.40 -21.83
N SER A 37 11.50 22.40 -21.92
CA SER A 37 11.47 21.42 -23.00
C SER A 37 10.31 20.47 -22.75
N VAL A 38 9.08 20.97 -22.95
CA VAL A 38 7.87 20.14 -23.07
C VAL A 38 7.92 19.47 -24.44
N THR A 39 8.97 18.67 -24.69
CA THR A 39 8.98 17.83 -25.89
C THR A 39 8.14 16.60 -25.56
N PRO A 40 7.03 16.34 -26.28
CA PRO A 40 6.26 15.13 -26.06
C PRO A 40 7.18 13.91 -26.17
N SER A 41 7.01 12.96 -25.26
CA SER A 41 7.93 11.83 -25.08
C SER A 41 8.07 11.01 -26.37
N GLN A 42 9.21 11.15 -27.06
CA GLN A 42 9.48 10.40 -28.28
C GLN A 42 9.44 8.89 -28.05
N LYS A 43 9.95 8.42 -26.90
CA LYS A 43 9.93 7.00 -26.50
C LYS A 43 8.51 6.45 -26.38
N TYR A 44 7.57 7.24 -25.85
CA TYR A 44 6.18 6.82 -25.72
C TYR A 44 5.49 6.76 -27.08
N SER A 45 5.74 7.75 -27.95
CA SER A 45 5.17 7.81 -29.30
C SER A 45 5.71 6.74 -30.25
N SER A 46 6.97 6.34 -30.08
CA SER A 46 7.61 5.30 -30.92
C SER A 46 7.47 3.88 -30.36
N ARG A 47 6.62 3.64 -29.35
CA ARG A 47 6.42 2.29 -28.81
C ARG A 47 5.72 1.37 -29.81
N GLY A 48 6.16 0.12 -29.90
CA GLY A 48 5.59 -0.87 -30.83
C GLY A 48 4.29 -1.54 -30.33
N GLY A 49 4.11 -1.70 -29.02
CA GLY A 49 2.99 -2.44 -28.42
C GLY A 49 1.66 -1.68 -28.34
N ARG A 50 1.35 -0.80 -29.30
CA ARG A 50 0.08 -0.06 -29.28
C ARG A 50 -1.10 -1.02 -29.55
N GLY A 51 -1.98 -1.18 -28.57
CA GLY A 51 -3.18 -2.02 -28.68
C GLY A 51 -2.95 -3.51 -28.41
N GLU A 52 -1.74 -3.88 -27.95
CA GLU A 52 -1.41 -5.24 -27.56
C GLU A 52 -2.15 -5.65 -26.27
N VAL A 53 -2.84 -6.79 -26.31
CA VAL A 53 -3.52 -7.37 -25.14
C VAL A 53 -2.53 -8.23 -24.37
N VAL A 54 -2.08 -7.73 -23.21
CA VAL A 54 -1.06 -8.41 -22.37
C VAL A 54 -1.66 -9.37 -21.34
N ALA A 55 -2.97 -9.31 -21.11
CA ALA A 55 -3.70 -10.19 -20.21
C ALA A 55 -5.17 -10.25 -20.62
N SER A 56 -5.82 -11.39 -20.38
CA SER A 56 -7.26 -11.58 -20.54
C SER A 56 -7.82 -12.38 -19.37
N PHE A 57 -9.09 -12.19 -19.05
CA PHE A 57 -9.78 -12.90 -17.98
C PHE A 57 -11.20 -13.26 -18.43
N GLY A 58 -11.61 -14.51 -18.15
CA GLY A 58 -12.90 -15.04 -18.58
C GLY A 58 -13.03 -15.15 -20.11
N SER A 59 -14.27 -15.12 -20.61
CA SER A 59 -14.53 -15.05 -22.05
C SER A 59 -14.32 -13.63 -22.54
N ALA A 60 -13.07 -13.27 -22.81
CA ALA A 60 -12.74 -11.95 -23.31
C ALA A 60 -13.30 -11.77 -24.73
N PRO A 61 -14.17 -10.77 -24.98
CA PRO A 61 -14.45 -10.36 -26.35
C PRO A 61 -13.12 -9.93 -26.99
N GLY A 62 -13.00 -10.10 -28.30
CA GLY A 62 -11.78 -9.74 -29.05
C GLY A 62 -11.38 -8.26 -28.89
N PRO A 63 -10.43 -7.75 -29.70
CA PRO A 63 -9.87 -6.41 -29.51
C PRO A 63 -10.89 -5.26 -29.64
N ALA A 64 -12.10 -5.52 -30.15
CA ALA A 64 -13.18 -4.56 -30.29
C ALA A 64 -14.02 -4.47 -29.01
N TRP A 65 -13.63 -3.57 -28.09
CA TRP A 65 -14.43 -3.21 -26.92
C TRP A 65 -15.34 -2.03 -27.24
N SER A 66 -16.65 -2.20 -27.05
CA SER A 66 -17.64 -1.14 -27.24
C SER A 66 -18.68 -1.15 -26.11
N GLY A 67 -18.95 0.02 -25.54
CA GLY A 67 -20.08 0.23 -24.63
C GLY A 67 -21.31 0.77 -25.35
N GLY A 68 -22.50 0.65 -24.75
CA GLY A 68 -23.76 1.08 -25.37
C GLY A 68 -23.94 2.60 -25.54
N GLY A 69 -23.16 3.43 -24.82
CA GLY A 69 -23.28 4.90 -24.84
C GLY A 69 -24.63 5.41 -24.27
N GLY A 70 -24.63 6.54 -23.56
CA GLY A 70 -25.86 7.26 -23.20
C GLY A 70 -26.88 6.54 -22.29
N GLY A 71 -26.58 5.36 -21.74
CA GLY A 71 -27.46 4.63 -20.83
C GLY A 71 -27.43 5.16 -19.39
N SER A 72 -28.46 4.84 -18.59
CA SER A 72 -28.47 5.15 -17.16
C SER A 72 -27.53 4.21 -16.39
N ALA A 73 -26.43 4.74 -15.85
CA ALA A 73 -25.57 4.00 -14.92
C ALA A 73 -25.95 4.33 -13.48
N ARG A 74 -26.13 3.32 -12.64
CA ARG A 74 -26.27 3.49 -11.19
C ARG A 74 -24.93 3.15 -10.54
N ILE A 75 -24.28 4.16 -9.98
CA ILE A 75 -23.05 3.96 -9.21
C ILE A 75 -23.48 3.51 -7.81
N PHE A 76 -23.04 2.33 -7.41
CA PHE A 76 -23.20 1.83 -6.04
C PHE A 76 -21.93 2.13 -5.25
N GLY A 77 -22.07 2.96 -4.23
CA GLY A 77 -21.00 3.33 -3.30
C GLY A 77 -21.60 4.19 -2.19
N GLY A 78 -21.31 3.84 -0.93
CA GLY A 78 -21.84 4.58 0.23
C GLY A 78 -21.19 5.96 0.35
N ALA A 79 -22.01 6.99 0.59
CA ALA A 79 -21.54 8.36 0.82
C ALA A 79 -20.63 8.50 2.05
N GLU A 80 -20.72 7.55 2.99
CA GLU A 80 -20.01 7.60 4.27
C GLU A 80 -18.49 7.34 4.15
N ARG A 81 -18.01 6.78 3.03
CA ARG A 81 -16.58 6.43 2.84
C ARG A 81 -15.82 7.34 1.88
N SER A 82 -16.49 8.31 1.27
CA SER A 82 -15.86 9.25 0.34
C SER A 82 -15.71 10.62 0.99
N LEU A 83 -14.51 11.19 0.91
CA LEU A 83 -14.24 12.52 1.45
C LEU A 83 -14.95 13.58 0.59
N CYS A 84 -16.20 13.92 0.95
CA CYS A 84 -17.04 14.85 0.20
C CYS A 84 -16.83 16.33 0.59
N LYS A 85 -16.05 16.61 1.63
CA LYS A 85 -15.81 17.96 2.17
C LYS A 85 -14.33 18.13 2.54
N PRO A 86 -13.77 19.34 2.46
CA PRO A 86 -12.44 19.62 2.97
C PRO A 86 -12.32 19.22 4.44
N TYR A 87 -11.26 18.49 4.78
CA TYR A 87 -10.98 18.02 6.14
C TYR A 87 -9.56 18.44 6.56
N LYS A 88 -9.35 18.70 7.85
CA LYS A 88 -8.03 19.05 8.39
C LYS A 88 -7.23 17.77 8.67
N PHE A 89 -6.28 17.44 7.81
CA PHE A 89 -5.54 16.17 7.86
C PHE A 89 -4.10 16.28 8.39
N MET A 90 -3.56 17.50 8.58
CA MET A 90 -2.13 17.70 8.89
C MET A 90 -1.75 17.55 10.37
N PHE A 91 -2.69 17.18 11.23
CA PHE A 91 -2.41 16.89 12.64
C PHE A 91 -3.28 15.74 13.11
N GLN A 92 -2.66 14.72 13.69
CA GLN A 92 -3.31 13.56 14.27
C GLN A 92 -2.84 13.39 15.71
N LYS A 93 -3.77 13.14 16.64
CA LYS A 93 -3.39 12.78 18.01
C LYS A 93 -3.07 11.29 18.04
N ALA A 94 -1.97 10.93 18.69
CA ALA A 94 -1.58 9.52 18.83
C ALA A 94 -2.67 8.67 19.51
N LEU A 95 -3.44 9.27 20.43
CA LEU A 95 -4.58 8.60 21.07
C LEU A 95 -5.70 8.28 20.10
N ASP A 96 -6.03 9.19 19.19
CA ASP A 96 -7.07 8.96 18.17
C ASP A 96 -6.63 7.84 17.21
N VAL A 97 -5.34 7.80 16.83
CA VAL A 97 -4.79 6.72 16.01
C VAL A 97 -4.85 5.38 16.75
N ARG A 98 -4.47 5.35 18.02
CA ARG A 98 -4.57 4.15 18.87
C ARG A 98 -6.02 3.66 18.95
N GLU A 99 -6.98 4.57 19.13
CA GLU A 99 -8.40 4.24 19.24
C GLU A 99 -8.89 3.52 17.98
N VAL A 100 -8.65 4.13 16.81
CA VAL A 100 -9.09 3.58 15.52
C VAL A 100 -8.43 2.24 15.22
N LEU A 101 -7.16 2.05 15.60
CA LEU A 101 -6.47 0.78 15.43
C LEU A 101 -7.04 -0.31 16.36
N ALA A 102 -7.37 0.03 17.60
CA ALA A 102 -7.99 -0.91 18.55
C ALA A 102 -9.41 -1.29 18.08
N GLU A 103 -10.22 -0.29 17.72
CA GLU A 103 -11.58 -0.48 17.21
C GLU A 103 -11.59 -1.40 15.99
N ARG A 104 -10.65 -1.20 15.04
CA ARG A 104 -10.53 -2.08 13.86
C ARG A 104 -10.30 -3.55 14.24
N VAL A 105 -9.44 -3.81 15.23
CA VAL A 105 -9.13 -5.18 15.69
C VAL A 105 -10.35 -5.79 16.36
N GLU A 106 -11.01 -5.02 17.23
CA GLU A 106 -12.18 -5.45 18.01
C GLU A 106 -13.40 -5.70 17.11
N GLU A 107 -13.69 -4.80 16.16
CA GLU A 107 -14.79 -4.95 15.19
C GLU A 107 -14.65 -6.20 14.33
N LEU A 108 -13.46 -6.42 13.77
CA LEU A 108 -13.20 -7.60 12.94
C LEU A 108 -13.15 -8.87 13.80
N GLY A 109 -12.59 -8.78 15.00
CA GLY A 109 -12.60 -9.86 15.99
C GLY A 109 -14.02 -10.33 16.30
N GLU A 110 -14.98 -9.43 16.51
CA GLU A 110 -16.37 -9.78 16.75
C GLU A 110 -17.07 -10.41 15.53
N VAL A 111 -16.69 -10.03 14.31
CA VAL A 111 -17.16 -10.70 13.09
C VAL A 111 -16.61 -12.11 13.01
N LEU A 112 -15.31 -12.30 13.27
CA LEU A 112 -14.65 -13.61 13.25
C LEU A 112 -15.20 -14.53 14.34
N ARG A 113 -15.39 -14.01 15.56
CA ARG A 113 -15.97 -14.74 16.70
C ARG A 113 -17.33 -15.33 16.34
N ARG A 114 -18.23 -14.50 15.78
CA ARG A 114 -19.56 -14.93 15.36
C ARG A 114 -19.53 -15.89 14.19
N HIS A 115 -18.69 -15.62 13.18
CA HIS A 115 -18.60 -16.46 11.99
C HIS A 115 -18.08 -17.87 12.30
N HIS A 116 -17.10 -17.98 13.20
CA HIS A 116 -16.47 -19.26 13.57
C HIS A 116 -17.07 -19.91 14.83
N GLY A 117 -18.07 -19.29 15.47
CA GLY A 117 -18.71 -19.83 16.67
C GLY A 117 -17.78 -19.93 17.88
N LEU A 118 -16.84 -18.99 18.02
CA LEU A 118 -15.88 -18.97 19.12
C LEU A 118 -16.55 -18.52 20.43
N GLU A 119 -16.24 -19.18 21.55
CA GLU A 119 -16.80 -18.84 22.86
C GLU A 119 -16.35 -17.44 23.34
N GLY A 120 -15.10 -17.08 23.08
CA GLY A 120 -14.52 -15.79 23.42
C GLY A 120 -13.01 -15.75 23.18
N PHE A 121 -12.41 -14.59 23.46
CA PHE A 121 -10.97 -14.39 23.39
C PHE A 121 -10.35 -14.35 24.78
N SER A 122 -9.20 -14.99 24.92
CA SER A 122 -8.37 -14.95 26.13
C SER A 122 -7.31 -13.86 26.02
N SER A 123 -6.82 -13.38 27.17
CA SER A 123 -5.72 -12.41 27.21
C SER A 123 -4.40 -13.07 26.79
N ILE A 124 -3.67 -12.46 25.86
CA ILE A 124 -2.33 -12.95 25.47
C ILE A 124 -1.28 -12.78 26.58
N SER A 125 -1.57 -11.99 27.61
CA SER A 125 -0.64 -11.71 28.72
C SER A 125 -0.69 -12.77 29.81
N LEU A 126 -1.70 -13.64 29.81
CA LEU A 126 -1.93 -14.62 30.85
C LEU A 126 -1.53 -16.01 30.35
N PRO A 127 -0.62 -16.71 31.04
CA PRO A 127 -0.26 -18.07 30.66
C PRO A 127 -1.43 -19.03 30.92
N ALA A 128 -1.61 -20.00 30.03
CA ALA A 128 -2.59 -21.06 30.14
C ALA A 128 -1.96 -22.41 29.80
N GLN A 129 -2.46 -23.49 30.40
CA GLN A 129 -2.04 -24.85 30.09
C GLN A 129 -2.85 -25.46 28.94
N GLU A 130 -4.12 -25.08 28.84
CA GLU A 130 -5.02 -25.51 27.77
C GLU A 130 -4.88 -24.60 26.53
N PRO A 131 -5.24 -25.09 25.33
CA PRO A 131 -5.29 -24.25 24.14
C PRO A 131 -6.23 -23.05 24.34
N VAL A 132 -5.74 -21.86 23.97
CA VAL A 132 -6.50 -20.62 24.07
C VAL A 132 -6.72 -20.00 22.70
N THR A 133 -7.85 -19.32 22.55
CA THR A 133 -8.13 -18.49 21.38
C THR A 133 -7.88 -17.03 21.75
N VAL A 134 -7.11 -16.31 20.93
CA VAL A 134 -6.67 -14.95 21.22
C VAL A 134 -6.98 -14.04 20.03
N LEU A 135 -7.13 -12.74 20.30
CA LEU A 135 -7.35 -11.70 19.29
C LEU A 135 -6.18 -10.71 19.31
N GLY A 136 -5.75 -10.28 18.14
CA GLY A 136 -4.73 -9.26 18.00
C GLY A 136 -4.47 -8.92 16.55
N GLN A 137 -3.40 -8.17 16.32
CA GLN A 137 -2.89 -7.89 14.98
C GLN A 137 -1.42 -8.32 14.86
N ILE A 138 -1.04 -8.75 13.67
CA ILE A 138 0.33 -9.15 13.35
C ILE A 138 1.25 -7.93 13.32
N GLY A 139 2.29 -8.00 14.13
CA GLY A 139 3.38 -7.04 14.21
C GLY A 139 4.73 -7.66 13.79
N CYS A 140 5.76 -6.82 13.81
CA CYS A 140 7.15 -7.21 13.59
C CYS A 140 7.97 -6.68 14.77
N ASP A 141 8.87 -7.49 15.32
CA ASP A 141 9.73 -7.13 16.47
C ASP A 141 10.83 -6.10 16.11
N GLY A 142 11.03 -5.83 14.83
CA GLY A 142 11.95 -4.84 14.32
C GLY A 142 11.41 -4.06 13.12
N ASN A 143 12.20 -3.08 12.67
CA ASN A 143 11.85 -2.20 11.54
C ASN A 143 12.15 -2.82 10.15
N GLY A 144 12.47 -4.12 10.12
CA GLY A 144 12.84 -4.85 8.92
C GLY A 144 11.66 -5.45 8.17
N LYS A 145 11.97 -6.35 7.23
CA LYS A 145 10.96 -7.18 6.57
C LYS A 145 10.50 -8.28 7.54
N LEU A 146 9.18 -8.44 7.68
CA LEU A 146 8.57 -9.53 8.44
C LEU A 146 9.07 -10.90 7.93
N ASN A 147 9.45 -11.76 8.86
CA ASN A 147 9.85 -13.14 8.63
C ASN A 147 9.30 -14.04 9.75
N ALA A 148 9.41 -15.37 9.59
CA ALA A 148 8.80 -16.34 10.50
C ALA A 148 9.28 -16.23 11.96
N SER A 149 10.53 -15.82 12.18
CA SER A 149 11.09 -15.64 13.53
C SER A 149 10.82 -14.27 14.15
N SER A 150 10.29 -13.31 13.39
CA SER A 150 10.09 -11.93 13.82
C SER A 150 8.62 -11.57 14.00
N VAL A 151 7.73 -12.56 14.01
CA VAL A 151 6.28 -12.35 14.09
C VAL A 151 5.88 -12.07 15.53
N LEU A 152 5.21 -10.94 15.73
CA LEU A 152 4.56 -10.59 16.99
C LEU A 152 3.05 -10.62 16.84
N LEU A 153 2.35 -11.01 17.90
CA LEU A 153 0.94 -10.72 18.06
C LEU A 153 0.78 -9.53 19.02
N VAL A 154 0.23 -8.44 18.51
CA VAL A 154 -0.16 -7.28 19.32
C VAL A 154 -1.62 -7.48 19.71
N GLY A 155 -1.86 -7.77 20.98
CA GLY A 155 -3.21 -8.00 21.49
C GLY A 155 -4.10 -6.77 21.34
N ASP A 156 -5.40 -7.02 21.31
CA ASP A 156 -6.42 -5.98 21.36
C ASP A 156 -6.40 -5.21 22.69
N ARG A 157 -7.17 -4.12 22.77
CA ARG A 157 -7.19 -3.30 23.98
C ARG A 157 -8.10 -3.90 25.04
N GLU A 158 -9.27 -4.40 24.65
CA GLU A 158 -10.31 -4.90 25.56
C GLU A 158 -9.84 -6.10 26.40
N HIS A 159 -9.23 -7.12 25.77
CA HIS A 159 -8.86 -8.38 26.43
C HIS A 159 -7.39 -8.40 26.87
N SER A 160 -6.53 -7.73 26.11
CA SER A 160 -5.07 -7.86 26.24
C SER A 160 -4.35 -6.56 26.60
N GLY A 161 -5.05 -5.43 26.72
CA GLY A 161 -4.46 -4.15 27.08
C GLY A 161 -3.42 -3.62 26.08
N GLY A 162 -3.36 -4.16 24.86
CA GLY A 162 -2.33 -3.82 23.88
C GLY A 162 -0.98 -4.50 24.12
N ALA A 163 -0.94 -5.59 24.90
CA ALA A 163 0.27 -6.37 25.12
C ALA A 163 0.83 -6.95 23.80
N GLN A 164 2.08 -7.41 23.83
CA GLN A 164 2.73 -8.00 22.66
C GLN A 164 3.39 -9.30 23.06
N VAL A 165 3.21 -10.34 22.25
CA VAL A 165 3.85 -11.64 22.46
C VAL A 165 4.44 -12.16 21.15
N PRO A 166 5.68 -12.68 21.14
CA PRO A 166 6.22 -13.38 19.98
C PRO A 166 5.40 -14.63 19.65
N LEU A 167 5.17 -14.87 18.36
CA LEU A 167 4.51 -16.09 17.90
C LEU A 167 5.54 -17.09 17.38
N ASP A 168 5.48 -18.32 17.89
CA ASP A 168 6.15 -19.45 17.27
C ASP A 168 5.24 -20.07 16.21
N LEU A 169 5.76 -20.14 14.98
CA LEU A 169 5.04 -20.66 13.81
C LEU A 169 5.54 -22.05 13.39
N SER A 170 6.46 -22.65 14.14
CA SER A 170 7.08 -23.94 13.80
C SER A 170 6.06 -25.09 13.66
N GLU A 171 4.98 -25.04 14.45
CA GLU A 171 3.91 -26.05 14.46
C GLU A 171 2.75 -25.73 13.49
N LEU A 172 2.78 -24.60 12.78
CA LEU A 172 1.75 -24.21 11.83
C LEU A 172 2.07 -24.74 10.42
N PRO A 173 1.25 -25.64 9.84
CA PRO A 173 1.54 -26.25 8.54
C PRO A 173 1.42 -25.25 7.38
N GLU A 174 0.45 -24.33 7.46
CA GLU A 174 0.18 -23.34 6.43
C GLU A 174 -0.22 -22.02 7.08
N TYR A 175 0.39 -20.93 6.63
CA TYR A 175 0.03 -19.58 7.07
C TYR A 175 0.39 -18.54 6.00
N SER A 176 -0.33 -17.43 6.01
CA SER A 176 -0.02 -16.25 5.21
C SER A 176 -0.23 -15.02 6.09
N LEU A 177 0.89 -14.42 6.51
CA LEU A 177 0.90 -13.33 7.47
C LEU A 177 1.49 -12.05 6.86
N PHE A 178 0.89 -10.90 7.18
CA PHE A 178 1.43 -9.59 6.85
C PHE A 178 1.24 -8.57 8.00
N PRO A 179 2.11 -7.56 8.15
CA PRO A 179 1.97 -6.57 9.22
C PRO A 179 0.63 -5.81 9.16
N GLY A 180 -0.06 -5.71 10.29
CA GLY A 180 -1.38 -5.08 10.42
C GLY A 180 -2.57 -5.98 10.03
N GLN A 181 -2.32 -7.24 9.70
CA GLN A 181 -3.36 -8.27 9.61
C GLN A 181 -3.97 -8.49 10.99
N VAL A 182 -5.29 -8.55 11.07
CA VAL A 182 -6.06 -8.96 12.26
C VAL A 182 -6.32 -10.46 12.16
#